data_AF-A0A142FMF0-F1
#
_entry.id   AF-A0A142FMF0-F1
#
_cell.length_a   1.000
_cell.length_b   1.000
_cell.length_c   1.000
_cell.angle_alpha   90.00
_cell.angle_beta   90.00
_cell.angle_gamma   90.00
#
_symmetry.space_group_name_H-M   'P 1'
#
loop_
_entity.id
_entity.type
_entity.pdbx_description
1 polymer ?
#
loop_
_entity_poly.entity_id
_entity_poly.type
_entity_poly.pdbx_seq_one_letter_code
_entity_poly.pdbx_strand_id
1 'polypeptide(L)'
;MLKLIIAFLISSGLSFVALYFSCGMATPVFENTLSAFVTIAILFGALSFALYNYLDGITKDIPKELSKNKPNKYKHALKALSDLKREVIYNIALIILLLLLERTLFGISEVIYGASSSLPIWVGWAIISARVSCLVVGIYAAIVQFRGFLTANDLRTILMENGD
;
A
#
# COMPACT_ATOMS: atom_id res chain seq x y z
N MET A 1 -8.44 0.60 7.33
CA MET A 1 -8.38 2.06 7.19
C MET A 1 -7.78 2.78 8.40
N LEU A 2 -8.31 2.65 9.63
CA LEU A 2 -7.78 3.37 10.82
C LEU A 2 -6.26 3.19 11.03
N LYS A 3 -5.75 1.97 10.88
CA LYS A 3 -4.31 1.65 11.01
C LYS A 3 -3.43 2.43 10.01
N LEU A 4 -3.94 2.69 8.79
CA LEU A 4 -3.22 3.43 7.76
C LEU A 4 -3.17 4.92 8.07
N ILE A 5 -4.26 5.48 8.61
CA ILE A 5 -4.31 6.88 9.06
C ILE A 5 -3.36 7.09 10.23
N ILE A 6 -3.33 6.15 11.19
CA ILE A 6 -2.39 6.21 12.32
C ILE A 6 -0.94 6.12 11.81
N ALA A 7 -0.65 5.20 10.88
CA ALA A 7 0.67 5.08 10.27
C ALA A 7 1.08 6.38 9.54
N PHE A 8 0.13 7.03 8.84
CA PHE A 8 0.36 8.33 8.21
C PHE A 8 0.70 9.42 9.22
N LEU A 9 -0.08 9.55 10.31
CA LEU A 9 0.14 10.58 11.33
C LEU A 9 1.46 10.38 12.06
N ILE A 10 1.80 9.13 12.42
CA ILE A 10 3.05 8.81 13.10
C ILE A 10 4.25 9.08 12.19
N SER A 11 4.22 8.61 10.95
CA SER A 11 5.32 8.83 10.00
C SER A 11 5.49 10.31 9.65
N SER A 12 4.40 11.07 9.56
CA SER A 12 4.43 12.52 9.31
C SER A 12 5.03 13.27 10.48
N GLY A 13 4.58 12.96 11.70
CA GLY A 13 5.16 13.53 12.91
C GLY A 13 6.64 13.22 13.07
N LEU A 14 7.04 11.96 12.83
CA LEU A 14 8.44 11.54 12.94
C LEU A 14 9.33 12.23 11.91
N SER A 15 8.85 12.34 10.66
CA SER A 15 9.57 13.04 9.58
C SER A 15 9.70 14.53 9.87
N PHE A 16 8.67 15.15 10.43
CA PHE A 16 8.68 16.56 10.80
C PHE A 16 9.65 16.84 11.94
N VAL A 17 9.64 15.99 12.98
CA VAL A 17 10.58 16.06 14.10
C VAL A 17 12.02 15.87 13.61
N ALA A 18 12.27 14.94 12.69
CA ALA A 18 13.58 14.75 12.09
C ALA A 18 14.07 15.98 11.30
N LEU A 19 13.18 16.65 10.55
CA LEU A 19 13.50 17.91 9.86
C LEU A 19 13.76 19.05 10.83
N TYR A 20 12.97 19.12 11.91
CA TYR A 20 13.14 20.13 12.95
C TYR A 20 14.49 20.01 13.64
N PHE A 21 14.87 18.81 14.10
CA PHE A 21 16.16 18.57 14.77
C PHE A 21 17.36 18.71 13.84
N SER A 22 17.21 18.38 12.55
CA SER A 22 18.30 18.51 11.58
C SER A 22 18.36 19.89 10.93
N CYS A 23 17.54 20.87 11.37
CA CYS A 23 17.41 22.18 10.74
C CYS A 23 17.23 22.10 9.20
N GLY A 24 16.51 21.08 8.73
CA GLY A 24 16.27 20.83 7.30
C GLY A 24 17.38 20.11 6.54
N MET A 25 18.51 19.73 7.16
CA MET A 25 19.58 18.97 6.49
C MET A 25 19.14 17.58 6.01
N ALA A 26 18.09 17.00 6.61
CA ALA A 26 17.53 15.71 6.17
C ALA A 26 16.70 15.80 4.88
N THR A 27 16.37 17.01 4.40
CA THR A 27 15.57 17.23 3.18
C THR A 27 16.09 16.46 1.95
N PRO A 28 17.38 16.56 1.54
CA PRO A 28 17.88 15.82 0.38
C PRO A 28 17.79 14.30 0.53
N VAL A 29 17.88 13.76 1.76
CA VAL A 29 17.72 12.33 2.02
C VAL A 29 16.27 11.90 1.76
N PHE A 30 15.31 12.70 2.19
CA PHE A 30 13.90 12.46 1.97
C PHE A 30 13.51 12.59 0.50
N GLU A 31 14.02 13.59 -0.21
CA GLU A 31 13.78 13.72 -1.67
C GLU A 31 14.38 12.54 -2.45
N ASN A 32 15.59 12.09 -2.09
CA ASN A 32 16.19 10.93 -2.73
C ASN A 32 15.36 9.65 -2.46
N THR A 33 14.84 9.49 -1.25
CA THR A 33 13.96 8.36 -0.92
C THR A 33 12.63 8.44 -1.67
N LEU A 34 12.05 9.64 -1.79
CA LEU A 34 10.82 9.89 -2.53
C LEU A 34 10.96 9.62 -4.03
N SER A 35 12.16 9.79 -4.59
CA SER A 35 12.43 9.45 -5.99
C SER A 35 12.16 7.97 -6.31
N ALA A 36 12.35 7.07 -5.33
CA ALA A 36 12.09 5.65 -5.47
C ALA A 36 10.60 5.29 -5.40
N PHE A 37 9.72 6.22 -5.00
CA PHE A 37 8.31 5.91 -4.73
C PHE A 37 7.59 5.39 -5.97
N VAL A 38 7.85 5.98 -7.14
CA VAL A 38 7.24 5.55 -8.41
C VAL A 38 7.64 4.12 -8.75
N THR A 39 8.92 3.79 -8.61
CA THR A 39 9.42 2.43 -8.86
C THR A 39 8.76 1.42 -7.93
N ILE A 40 8.64 1.75 -6.63
CA ILE A 40 7.96 0.90 -5.65
C ILE A 40 6.49 0.71 -6.01
N ALA A 41 5.79 1.78 -6.41
CA ALA A 41 4.39 1.72 -6.81
C ALA A 41 4.17 0.86 -8.06
N ILE A 42 5.06 0.92 -9.05
CA ILE A 42 5.02 0.08 -10.25
C ILE A 42 5.21 -1.40 -9.88
N LEU A 43 6.25 -1.71 -9.10
CA LEU A 43 6.52 -3.07 -8.65
C LEU A 43 5.33 -3.63 -7.86
N PHE A 44 4.75 -2.80 -7.00
CA PHE A 44 3.58 -3.18 -6.23
C PHE A 44 2.36 -3.43 -7.11
N GLY A 45 2.10 -2.57 -8.10
CA GLY A 45 1.01 -2.75 -9.05
C GLY A 45 1.14 -4.06 -9.83
N ALA A 46 2.35 -4.35 -10.33
CA ALA A 46 2.64 -5.60 -11.03
C ALA A 46 2.43 -6.83 -10.13
N LEU A 47 2.94 -6.79 -8.90
CA LEU A 47 2.77 -7.88 -7.93
C LEU A 47 1.30 -8.09 -7.56
N SER A 48 0.56 -7.00 -7.37
CA SER A 48 -0.87 -7.06 -7.05
C SER A 48 -1.69 -7.65 -8.21
N PHE A 49 -1.34 -7.32 -9.46
CA PHE A 49 -1.95 -7.91 -10.63
C PHE A 49 -1.64 -9.41 -10.76
N ALA A 50 -0.38 -9.80 -10.57
CA ALA A 50 0.01 -11.21 -10.55
C ALA A 50 -0.75 -12.00 -9.48
N LEU A 51 -0.90 -11.41 -8.30
CA LEU A 51 -1.65 -11.98 -7.19
C LEU A 51 -3.14 -12.09 -7.49
N TYR A 52 -3.75 -11.07 -8.11
CA TYR A 52 -5.15 -11.14 -8.54
C TYR A 52 -5.39 -12.31 -9.49
N ASN A 53 -4.51 -12.50 -10.48
CA ASN A 53 -4.58 -13.62 -11.42
C ASN A 53 -4.36 -14.97 -10.72
N TYR A 54 -3.44 -15.04 -9.76
CA TYR A 54 -3.22 -16.24 -8.96
C TYR A 54 -4.48 -16.63 -8.16
N LEU A 55 -5.11 -15.66 -7.49
CA LEU A 55 -6.38 -15.90 -6.78
C LEU A 55 -7.49 -16.31 -7.74
N ASP A 56 -7.51 -15.78 -8.96
CA ASP A 56 -8.46 -16.20 -9.99
C ASP A 56 -8.25 -17.63 -10.45
N GLY A 57 -7.00 -18.06 -10.60
CA GLY A 57 -6.63 -19.46 -10.84
C GLY A 57 -7.13 -20.37 -9.71
N ILE A 58 -6.81 -20.05 -8.45
CA ILE A 58 -7.27 -20.84 -7.29
C ILE A 58 -8.80 -20.94 -7.27
N THR A 59 -9.52 -19.86 -7.59
CA THR A 59 -10.99 -19.86 -7.61
C THR A 59 -11.54 -20.93 -8.56
N LYS A 60 -10.87 -21.10 -9.71
CA LYS A 60 -11.27 -22.05 -10.77
C LYS A 60 -10.87 -23.48 -10.43
N ASP A 61 -9.79 -23.66 -9.68
CA ASP A 61 -9.25 -24.96 -9.29
C ASP A 61 -9.98 -25.61 -8.09
N ILE A 62 -10.93 -24.91 -7.45
CA ILE A 62 -11.69 -25.49 -6.34
C ILE A 62 -12.55 -26.67 -6.85
N PRO A 63 -12.40 -27.89 -6.30
CA PRO A 63 -13.12 -29.06 -6.79
C PRO A 63 -14.63 -28.89 -6.67
N LYS A 64 -15.34 -29.08 -7.79
CA LYS A 64 -16.81 -28.98 -7.86
C LYS A 64 -17.51 -30.02 -6.99
N GLU A 65 -16.84 -31.12 -6.67
CA GLU A 65 -17.32 -32.13 -5.73
C GLU A 65 -17.47 -31.58 -4.31
N LEU A 66 -16.64 -30.61 -3.92
CA LEU A 66 -16.79 -29.89 -2.65
C LEU A 66 -18.09 -29.09 -2.58
N SER A 67 -18.60 -28.62 -3.73
CA SER A 67 -19.88 -27.93 -3.83
C SER A 67 -21.06 -28.88 -3.57
N LYS A 68 -20.90 -30.18 -3.83
CA LYS A 68 -21.92 -31.21 -3.60
C LYS A 68 -21.82 -31.81 -2.19
N ASN A 69 -20.62 -32.11 -1.71
CA ASN A 69 -20.41 -32.81 -0.45
C ASN A 69 -20.38 -31.86 0.78
N LYS A 70 -19.83 -30.64 0.63
CA LYS A 70 -19.68 -29.67 1.73
C LYS A 70 -19.99 -28.24 1.25
N PRO A 71 -21.25 -27.94 0.84
CA PRO A 71 -21.62 -26.68 0.18
C PRO A 71 -21.32 -25.43 1.03
N ASN A 72 -21.41 -25.52 2.36
CA ASN A 72 -21.09 -24.41 3.26
C ASN A 72 -19.58 -24.09 3.28
N LYS A 73 -18.70 -25.11 3.25
CA LYS A 73 -17.25 -24.90 3.19
C LYS A 73 -16.83 -24.32 1.84
N TYR A 74 -17.44 -24.81 0.75
CA TYR A 74 -17.23 -24.27 -0.60
C TYR A 74 -17.65 -22.80 -0.72
N LYS A 75 -18.84 -22.44 -0.22
CA LYS A 75 -19.30 -21.03 -0.20
C LYS A 75 -18.38 -20.14 0.66
N HIS A 76 -17.91 -20.64 1.80
CA HIS A 76 -17.00 -19.88 2.66
C HIS A 76 -15.64 -19.64 1.99
N ALA A 77 -15.08 -20.66 1.34
CA ALA A 77 -13.82 -20.53 0.60
C ALA A 77 -13.93 -19.54 -0.57
N LEU A 78 -15.00 -19.62 -1.38
CA LEU A 78 -15.25 -18.67 -2.46
C LEU A 78 -15.42 -17.24 -1.94
N LYS A 79 -16.14 -17.06 -0.83
CA LYS A 79 -16.32 -15.75 -0.22
C LYS A 79 -14.99 -15.18 0.27
N ALA A 80 -14.20 -15.95 1.00
CA ALA A 80 -12.88 -15.53 1.47
C ALA A 80 -11.94 -15.14 0.31
N LEU A 81 -11.96 -15.89 -0.78
CA LEU A 81 -11.15 -15.62 -1.97
C LEU A 81 -11.64 -14.37 -2.72
N SER A 82 -12.95 -14.16 -2.78
CA SER A 82 -13.55 -12.95 -3.37
C SER A 82 -13.27 -11.70 -2.53
N ASP A 83 -13.34 -11.81 -1.21
CA ASP A 83 -13.01 -10.73 -0.28
C ASP A 83 -11.52 -10.35 -0.42
N LEU A 84 -10.63 -11.34 -0.55
CA LEU A 84 -9.20 -11.12 -0.78
C LEU A 84 -8.92 -10.44 -2.14
N LYS A 85 -9.58 -10.87 -3.22
CA LYS A 85 -9.48 -10.18 -4.53
C LYS A 85 -9.91 -8.71 -4.41
N ARG A 86 -10.98 -8.45 -3.67
CA ARG A 86 -11.48 -7.08 -3.46
C ARG A 86 -10.49 -6.25 -2.66
N GLU A 87 -9.86 -6.82 -1.63
CA GLU A 87 -8.81 -6.16 -0.85
C GLU A 87 -7.62 -5.73 -1.73
N VAL A 88 -7.19 -6.60 -2.65
CA VAL A 88 -6.09 -6.31 -3.58
C VAL A 88 -6.43 -5.11 -4.47
N ILE A 89 -7.66 -5.05 -5.01
CA ILE A 89 -8.12 -3.91 -5.82
C ILE A 89 -8.10 -2.62 -4.99
N TYR A 90 -8.61 -2.65 -3.74
CA TYR A 90 -8.60 -1.47 -2.87
C TYR A 90 -7.19 -1.00 -2.52
N ASN A 91 -6.24 -1.92 -2.31
CA ASN A 91 -4.86 -1.58 -2.02
C ASN A 91 -4.14 -0.94 -3.21
N ILE A 92 -4.39 -1.44 -4.44
CA ILE A 92 -3.89 -0.80 -5.66
C ILE A 92 -4.45 0.63 -5.78
N ALA A 93 -5.76 0.79 -5.62
CA ALA A 93 -6.40 2.11 -5.69
C ALA A 93 -5.85 3.07 -4.63
N LEU A 94 -5.57 2.57 -3.41
CA LEU A 94 -4.94 3.34 -2.34
C LEU A 94 -3.54 3.83 -2.73
N ILE A 95 -2.70 2.98 -3.30
CA ILE A 95 -1.34 3.37 -3.69
C ILE A 95 -1.34 4.37 -4.84
N ILE A 96 -2.26 4.21 -5.81
CA ILE A 96 -2.46 5.21 -6.86
C ILE A 96 -2.84 6.56 -6.23
N LEU A 97 -3.77 6.57 -5.28
CA LEU A 97 -4.19 7.79 -4.59
C LEU A 97 -3.03 8.45 -3.81
N LEU A 98 -2.22 7.65 -3.10
CA LEU A 98 -1.05 8.14 -2.37
C LEU A 98 0.01 8.73 -3.31
N LEU A 99 0.21 8.12 -4.48
CA LEU A 99 1.15 8.60 -5.48
C LEU A 99 0.67 9.91 -6.12
N LEU A 100 -0.63 10.02 -6.41
CA LEU A 100 -1.22 11.28 -6.87
C LEU A 100 -1.07 12.37 -5.80
N LEU A 101 -1.37 12.05 -4.54
CA LEU A 101 -1.24 13.00 -3.43
C LEU A 101 0.22 13.48 -3.28
N GLU A 102 1.20 12.56 -3.32
CA GLU A 102 2.62 12.90 -3.27
C GLU A 102 3.03 13.85 -4.41
N ARG A 103 2.58 13.56 -5.64
CA ARG A 103 2.89 14.38 -6.83
C ARG A 103 2.23 15.74 -6.79
N THR A 104 0.99 15.81 -6.32
CA THR A 104 0.29 17.08 -6.13
C THR A 104 1.00 17.93 -5.06
N LEU A 105 1.41 17.32 -3.95
CA LEU A 105 2.16 18.01 -2.90
C LEU A 105 3.52 18.52 -3.41
N PHE A 106 4.22 17.74 -4.23
CA PHE A 106 5.46 18.17 -4.87
C PHE A 106 5.24 19.37 -5.80
N GLY A 107 4.21 19.31 -6.66
CA GLY A 107 3.86 20.42 -7.54
C GLY A 107 3.48 21.68 -6.77
N ILE A 108 2.75 21.55 -5.66
CA ILE A 108 2.42 22.65 -4.76
C ILE A 108 3.70 23.23 -4.15
N SER A 109 4.65 22.41 -3.70
CA SER A 109 5.91 22.93 -3.16
C SER A 109 6.70 23.72 -4.18
N GLU A 110 6.82 23.26 -5.43
CA GLU A 110 7.54 23.97 -6.50
C GLU A 110 6.90 25.33 -6.81
N VAL A 111 5.57 25.38 -6.91
CA VAL A 111 4.84 26.65 -7.14
C VAL A 111 5.03 27.61 -5.97
N ILE A 112 4.96 27.10 -4.73
CA ILE A 112 5.15 27.89 -3.51
C ILE A 112 6.57 28.48 -3.43
N TYR A 113 7.60 27.67 -3.69
CA TYR A 113 8.98 28.13 -3.64
C TYR A 113 9.32 29.08 -4.80
N GLY A 114 8.71 28.88 -5.98
CA GLY A 114 8.87 29.76 -7.14
C GLY A 114 8.14 31.11 -7.04
N ALA A 115 7.07 31.22 -6.25
CA ALA A 115 6.17 32.39 -6.24
C ALA A 115 6.51 33.51 -5.23
N SER A 116 7.71 33.52 -4.64
CA SER A 116 8.23 34.51 -3.65
C SER A 116 8.07 34.11 -2.17
N SER A 117 9.17 33.58 -1.62
CA SER A 117 9.80 33.68 -0.27
C SER A 117 9.11 34.31 0.96
N SER A 118 7.78 34.33 1.07
CA SER A 118 7.09 34.79 2.30
C SER A 118 6.54 33.66 3.17
N LEU A 119 6.57 32.41 2.69
CA LEU A 119 6.04 31.29 3.45
C LEU A 119 7.04 30.80 4.51
N PRO A 120 6.56 30.49 5.73
CA PRO A 120 7.43 29.98 6.77
C PRO A 120 8.06 28.63 6.41
N ILE A 121 9.32 28.46 6.80
CA ILE A 121 10.12 27.23 6.56
C ILE A 121 9.41 25.96 7.09
N TRP A 122 8.65 26.08 8.18
CA TRP A 122 7.89 24.97 8.76
C TRP A 122 6.79 24.42 7.83
N VAL A 123 6.25 25.24 6.91
CA VAL A 123 5.28 24.78 5.90
C VAL A 123 5.96 23.84 4.91
N GLY A 124 7.19 24.18 4.49
CA GLY A 124 8.01 23.32 3.65
C GLY A 124 8.30 21.97 4.30
N TRP A 125 8.65 21.97 5.58
CA TRP A 125 8.89 20.74 6.34
C TRP A 125 7.63 19.90 6.50
N ALA A 126 6.46 20.52 6.69
CA ALA A 126 5.19 19.82 6.74
C ALA A 126 4.85 19.13 5.41
N ILE A 127 5.09 19.81 4.27
CA ILE A 127 4.85 19.24 2.93
C ILE A 127 5.76 18.03 2.68
N ILE A 128 7.07 18.15 2.94
CA ILE A 128 8.02 17.05 2.77
C ILE A 128 7.65 15.87 3.70
N SER A 129 7.29 16.15 4.94
CA SER A 129 6.88 15.11 5.91
C SER A 129 5.63 14.37 5.45
N ALA A 130 4.62 15.08 4.92
CA ALA A 130 3.42 14.48 4.35
C ALA A 130 3.75 13.60 3.13
N ARG A 131 4.66 14.03 2.25
CA ARG A 131 5.13 13.24 1.10
C ARG A 131 5.83 11.96 1.54
N VAL A 132 6.78 12.04 2.48
CA VAL A 132 7.47 10.86 3.04
C VAL A 132 6.46 9.89 3.67
N SER A 133 5.45 10.41 4.35
CA SER A 133 4.39 9.61 4.96
C SER A 133 3.57 8.84 3.92
N CYS A 134 3.33 9.42 2.74
CA CYS A 134 2.67 8.72 1.64
C CYS A 134 3.47 7.48 1.21
N LEU A 135 4.80 7.61 1.10
CA LEU A 135 5.70 6.50 0.78
C LEU A 135 5.68 5.43 1.89
N VAL A 136 5.79 5.82 3.16
CA VAL A 136 5.80 4.87 4.28
C VAL A 136 4.48 4.11 4.38
N VAL A 137 3.35 4.80 4.22
CA VAL A 137 2.01 4.17 4.21
C VAL A 137 1.86 3.25 3.01
N GLY A 138 2.38 3.63 1.83
CA GLY A 138 2.40 2.77 0.64
C GLY A 138 3.18 1.48 0.87
N ILE A 139 4.38 1.57 1.46
CA ILE A 139 5.20 0.40 1.83
C ILE A 139 4.47 -0.47 2.86
N TYR A 140 3.87 0.14 3.88
CA TYR A 140 3.13 -0.60 4.89
C TYR A 140 1.92 -1.33 4.30
N ALA A 141 1.14 -0.67 3.43
CA ALA A 141 0.04 -1.30 2.70
C ALA A 141 0.54 -2.49 1.87
N ALA A 142 1.70 -2.34 1.23
CA ALA A 142 2.31 -3.41 0.46
C ALA A 142 2.69 -4.63 1.31
N ILE A 143 3.28 -4.41 2.48
CA ILE A 143 3.62 -5.46 3.44
C ILE A 143 2.37 -6.19 3.93
N VAL A 144 1.30 -5.45 4.27
CA VAL A 144 0.03 -6.05 4.71
C VAL A 144 -0.55 -6.95 3.62
N GLN A 145 -0.57 -6.50 2.37
CA GLN A 145 -1.03 -7.31 1.25
C GLN A 145 -0.17 -8.57 1.07
N PHE A 146 1.15 -8.46 1.21
CA PHE A 146 2.05 -9.61 1.10
C PHE A 146 1.80 -10.65 2.21
N ARG A 147 1.45 -10.23 3.42
CA ARG A 147 1.06 -11.15 4.51
C ARG A 147 -0.29 -11.82 4.22
N GLY A 148 -1.25 -11.08 3.68
CA GLY A 148 -2.53 -11.63 3.21
C GLY A 148 -2.32 -12.71 2.15
N PHE A 149 -1.36 -12.48 1.24
CA PHE A 149 -0.97 -13.46 0.23
C PHE A 149 -0.42 -14.75 0.81
N LEU A 150 0.56 -14.67 1.71
CA LEU A 150 1.16 -15.86 2.34
C LEU A 150 0.10 -16.71 3.03
N THR A 151 -0.81 -16.06 3.75
CA THR A 151 -1.92 -16.74 4.43
C THR A 151 -2.86 -17.45 3.44
N ALA A 152 -3.15 -16.82 2.30
CA ALA A 152 -3.97 -17.44 1.26
C ALA A 152 -3.27 -18.63 0.58
N ASN A 153 -1.95 -18.55 0.44
CA ASN A 153 -1.15 -19.65 -0.09
C ASN A 153 -1.14 -20.84 0.87
N ASP A 154 -0.95 -20.61 2.17
CA ASP A 154 -0.99 -21.66 3.19
C ASP A 154 -2.36 -22.35 3.23
N LEU A 155 -3.45 -21.58 3.09
CA LEU A 155 -4.81 -22.12 2.99
C LEU A 155 -5.00 -23.03 1.76
N ARG A 156 -4.37 -22.70 0.62
CA ARG A 156 -4.41 -23.56 -0.58
C ARG A 156 -3.72 -24.89 -0.31
N THR A 157 -2.52 -24.86 0.29
CA THR A 157 -1.76 -26.07 0.63
C THR A 157 -2.60 -27.00 1.51
N ILE A 158 -3.23 -26.45 2.55
CA ILE A 158 -4.11 -27.22 3.46
C ILE A 158 -5.33 -27.81 2.73
N LEU A 159 -5.93 -27.05 1.80
CA LEU A 159 -7.07 -27.52 1.01
C LEU A 159 -6.69 -28.61 -0.01
N MET A 160 -5.45 -28.57 -0.52
CA MET A 160 -4.92 -29.60 -1.41
C MET A 160 -4.55 -30.87 -0.63
N GLU A 161 -3.91 -30.75 0.54
CA GLU A 161 -3.55 -31.89 1.39
C GLU A 161 -4.76 -32.61 2.02
N ASN A 162 -5.86 -31.90 2.32
CA ASN A 162 -7.09 -32.50 2.87
C ASN A 162 -8.16 -32.78 1.78
N GLY A 163 -7.79 -32.61 0.51
CA GLY A 163 -8.63 -32.88 -0.66
C GLY A 163 -8.49 -34.29 -1.21
N ASP A 164 -7.42 -35.00 -0.82
CA ASP A 164 -7.24 -36.46 -0.95
C ASP A 164 -7.82 -37.20 0.27
#